data_AF-A0AA37WTH9-F1
#
_entry.id   AF-A0AA37WTH9-F1
#
_cell.length_a   1.000
_cell.length_b   1.000
_cell.length_c   1.000
_cell.angle_alpha   90.00
_cell.angle_beta   90.00
_cell.angle_gamma   90.00
#
_symmetry.space_group_name_H-M   'P 1'
#
loop_
_entity.id
_entity.type
_entity.pdbx_description
1 polymer ?
#
loop_
_entity_poly.entity_id
_entity_poly.type
_entity_poly.pdbx_seq_one_letter_code
_entity_poly.pdbx_strand_id
1 'polypeptide(L)'
;MRASDDSHPRDRTLPRREPPAGSHPLALWRTARLPDIEASAIREVRRALAGGVCLHHRSWPAARRGEAAAAIAVTLDLTRRAEPDPAVVDLALSTVLVAAWRGDAAARTVLAHVLAGLPPDVRGGRPGRPGRRRAGRRPPPRR
;
A
#
# COMPACT_ATOMS: atom_id res chain seq x y z
N MET A 1 38.04 -37.77 -7.18
CA MET A 1 37.43 -36.91 -6.13
C MET A 1 37.52 -35.46 -6.59
N ARG A 2 36.40 -34.83 -6.97
CA ARG A 2 36.35 -33.39 -7.28
C ARG A 2 35.59 -32.71 -6.13
N ALA A 3 36.25 -31.79 -5.44
CA ALA A 3 35.61 -30.89 -4.49
C ALA A 3 34.80 -29.88 -5.29
N SER A 4 33.48 -29.94 -5.16
CA SER A 4 32.59 -28.90 -5.65
C SER A 4 32.75 -27.68 -4.75
N ASP A 5 33.40 -26.66 -5.31
CA ASP A 5 33.51 -25.33 -4.75
C ASP A 5 32.12 -24.66 -4.86
N ASP A 6 31.32 -24.82 -3.81
CA ASP A 6 29.99 -24.22 -3.68
C ASP A 6 30.13 -22.75 -3.25
N SER A 7 30.60 -21.94 -4.19
CA SER A 7 30.68 -20.49 -4.03
C SER A 7 29.31 -19.87 -4.32
N HIS A 8 28.49 -19.72 -3.28
CA HIS A 8 27.27 -18.92 -3.31
C HIS A 8 27.54 -17.49 -2.81
N PRO A 9 27.69 -16.46 -3.67
CA PRO A 9 27.48 -15.09 -3.23
C PRO A 9 25.98 -14.79 -3.26
N ARG A 10 25.27 -15.10 -2.17
CA ARG A 10 23.93 -14.56 -1.93
C ARG A 10 24.05 -13.26 -1.14
N ASP A 11 24.55 -12.23 -1.80
CA ASP A 11 24.27 -10.87 -1.39
C ASP A 11 23.90 -10.02 -2.61
N ARG A 12 22.75 -10.37 -3.20
CA ARG A 12 22.04 -9.43 -4.06
C ARG A 12 21.33 -8.46 -3.12
N THR A 13 22.06 -7.46 -2.66
CA THR A 13 21.51 -6.26 -2.05
C THR A 13 20.54 -5.67 -3.08
N LEU A 14 19.25 -5.98 -2.93
CA LEU A 14 18.22 -5.45 -3.80
C LEU A 14 18.20 -3.93 -3.58
N PRO A 15 18.11 -3.12 -4.64
CA PRO A 15 18.07 -1.67 -4.48
C PRO A 15 16.91 -1.29 -3.57
N ARG A 16 17.26 -0.66 -2.44
CA ARG A 16 16.35 -0.07 -1.46
C ARG A 16 15.38 0.81 -2.22
N ARG A 17 14.13 0.38 -2.36
CA ARG A 17 13.09 1.19 -3.01
C ARG A 17 12.63 2.22 -2.01
N GLU A 18 13.26 3.38 -2.03
CA GLU A 18 12.62 4.58 -1.51
C GLU A 18 11.27 4.74 -2.22
N PRO A 19 10.19 5.08 -1.49
CA PRO A 19 8.91 5.36 -2.12
C PRO A 19 9.14 6.43 -3.21
N PRO A 20 8.53 6.29 -4.40
CA PRO A 20 8.75 7.23 -5.48
C PRO A 20 8.46 8.65 -4.97
N ALA A 21 9.42 9.55 -5.16
CA ALA A 21 9.33 10.94 -4.72
C ALA A 21 7.96 11.52 -5.13
N GLY A 22 7.15 11.90 -4.14
CA GLY A 22 5.77 12.39 -4.33
C GLY A 22 4.65 11.43 -3.93
N SER A 23 4.94 10.23 -3.42
CA SER A 23 3.90 9.33 -2.89
C SER A 23 3.42 9.78 -1.50
N HIS A 24 2.10 9.91 -1.32
CA HIS A 24 1.51 10.26 -0.02
C HIS A 24 1.91 9.20 1.04
N PRO A 25 2.23 9.57 2.30
CA PRO A 25 2.68 8.62 3.33
C PRO A 25 1.73 7.43 3.51
N LEU A 26 0.41 7.64 3.37
CA LEU A 26 -0.60 6.57 3.48
C LEU A 26 -0.59 5.55 2.33
N ALA A 27 0.18 5.79 1.28
CA ALA A 27 0.37 4.83 0.18
C ALA A 27 1.61 3.95 0.37
N LEU A 28 2.33 4.06 1.50
CA LEU A 28 3.59 3.34 1.75
C LEU A 28 3.45 1.81 1.60
N TRP A 29 2.30 1.25 1.96
CA TRP A 29 1.98 -0.18 1.84
C TRP A 29 2.01 -0.69 0.39
N ARG A 30 1.88 0.20 -0.60
CA ARG A 30 1.95 -0.14 -2.03
C ARG A 30 3.38 -0.42 -2.47
N THR A 31 4.34 0.34 -1.96
CA THR A 31 5.70 0.39 -2.51
C THR A 31 6.77 -0.27 -1.64
N ALA A 32 6.53 -0.38 -0.33
CA ALA A 32 7.54 -0.87 0.61
C ALA A 32 7.22 -2.28 1.13
N ARG A 33 8.27 -3.08 1.33
CA ARG A 33 8.18 -4.37 2.03
C ARG A 33 8.35 -4.13 3.52
N LEU A 34 7.52 -4.80 4.34
CA LEU A 34 7.53 -4.66 5.80
C LEU A 34 8.93 -4.69 6.46
N PRO A 35 9.86 -5.61 6.10
CA PRO A 35 11.18 -5.66 6.72
C PRO A 35 12.05 -4.43 6.42
N ASP A 36 11.77 -3.74 5.31
CA ASP A 36 12.57 -2.62 4.82
C ASP A 36 12.01 -1.26 5.26
N ILE A 37 10.92 -1.25 6.03
CA ILE A 37 10.26 -0.02 6.48
C ILE A 37 10.91 0.50 7.75
N GLU A 38 11.57 1.65 7.60
CA GLU A 38 12.17 2.40 8.70
C GLU A 38 11.13 2.97 9.67
N ALA A 39 11.55 3.12 10.94
CA ALA A 39 10.70 3.71 11.98
C ALA A 39 10.29 5.16 11.66
N SER A 40 11.13 5.92 10.94
CA SER A 40 10.82 7.28 10.48
C SER A 40 9.62 7.32 9.52
N ALA A 41 9.58 6.40 8.55
CA ALA A 41 8.47 6.29 7.60
C ALA A 41 7.15 5.92 8.32
N ILE A 42 7.20 5.03 9.31
CA ILE A 42 6.02 4.70 10.13
C ILE A 42 5.57 5.91 10.97
N ARG A 43 6.49 6.74 11.47
CA ARG A 43 6.13 7.98 12.15
C ARG A 43 5.38 8.94 11.22
N GLU A 44 5.78 9.04 9.95
CA GLU A 44 5.09 9.86 8.95
C GLU A 44 3.69 9.32 8.64
N VAL A 45 3.56 8.00 8.45
CA VAL A 45 2.25 7.33 8.29
C VAL A 45 1.34 7.65 9.49
N ARG A 46 1.85 7.52 10.72
CA ARG A 46 1.08 7.83 11.94
C ARG A 46 0.69 9.30 12.04
N ARG A 47 1.55 10.23 11.62
CA ARG A 47 1.22 11.67 11.55
C ARG A 47 0.10 11.92 10.54
N ALA A 48 0.17 11.30 9.36
CA ALA A 48 -0.87 11.41 8.36
C ALA A 48 -2.21 10.82 8.84
N LEU A 49 -2.19 9.67 9.52
CA LEU A 49 -3.38 9.04 10.12
C LEU A 49 -4.00 9.87 11.25
N ALA A 50 -3.20 10.65 11.98
CA ALA A 50 -3.67 11.55 13.02
C ALA A 50 -4.32 12.83 12.48
N GLY A 51 -4.23 13.07 11.17
CA GLY A 51 -4.90 14.19 10.50
C GLY A 51 -6.43 14.13 10.59
N GLY A 52 -7.09 15.18 10.09
CA GLY A 52 -8.54 15.40 10.23
C GLY A 52 -9.45 14.45 9.43
N VAL A 53 -8.94 13.34 8.88
CA VAL A 53 -9.76 12.44 8.07
C VAL A 53 -10.55 11.48 8.98
N CYS A 54 -11.87 11.58 8.90
CA CYS A 54 -12.80 10.71 9.60
C CYS A 54 -13.46 9.75 8.61
N LEU A 55 -13.22 8.44 8.77
CA LEU A 55 -14.03 7.43 8.10
C LEU A 55 -15.30 7.18 8.93
N HIS A 56 -16.45 7.17 8.28
CA HIS A 56 -17.73 6.78 8.88
C HIS A 56 -17.81 5.26 9.04
N HIS A 57 -16.91 4.69 9.87
CA HIS A 57 -16.87 3.27 10.19
C HIS A 57 -16.79 3.10 11.71
N ARG A 58 -17.62 2.20 12.28
CA ARG A 58 -17.73 2.02 13.74
C ARG A 58 -16.39 1.74 14.42
N SER A 59 -15.53 0.96 13.77
CA SER A 59 -14.21 0.59 14.30
C SER A 59 -13.10 1.60 13.97
N TRP A 60 -13.39 2.64 13.18
CA TRP A 60 -12.36 3.60 12.74
C TRP A 60 -11.64 4.32 13.88
N PRO A 61 -12.32 4.82 14.92
CA PRO A 61 -11.63 5.48 16.03
C PRO A 61 -10.61 4.57 16.72
N ALA A 62 -10.91 3.28 16.82
CA ALA A 62 -10.03 2.30 17.46
C ALA A 62 -8.88 1.86 16.55
N ALA A 63 -9.15 1.67 15.25
CA ALA A 63 -8.14 1.45 14.23
C ALA A 63 -7.12 2.60 14.18
N ARG A 64 -7.59 3.85 14.25
CA ARG A 64 -6.74 5.05 14.26
C ARG A 64 -5.84 5.14 15.51
N ARG A 65 -6.28 4.60 16.64
CA ARG A 65 -5.46 4.48 17.86
C ARG A 65 -4.43 3.35 17.77
N GLY A 66 -4.47 2.54 16.71
CA GLY A 66 -3.52 1.46 16.44
C GLY A 66 -3.96 0.11 16.99
N GLU A 67 -5.26 -0.09 17.25
CA GLU A 67 -5.79 -1.41 17.57
C GLU A 67 -5.83 -2.30 16.31
N ALA A 68 -5.11 -3.42 16.35
CA ALA A 68 -4.92 -4.28 15.18
C ALA A 68 -6.23 -4.92 14.69
N ALA A 69 -7.05 -5.46 15.61
CA ALA A 69 -8.32 -6.09 15.26
C ALA A 69 -9.28 -5.10 14.60
N ALA A 70 -9.40 -3.89 15.14
CA ALA A 70 -10.19 -2.83 14.54
C ALA A 70 -9.68 -2.40 13.16
N ALA A 71 -8.36 -2.27 12.98
CA ALA A 71 -7.74 -1.96 11.69
C ALA A 71 -8.04 -3.03 10.64
N ILE A 72 -7.89 -4.30 11.01
CA ILE A 72 -8.22 -5.44 10.14
C ILE A 72 -9.70 -5.42 9.76
N ALA A 73 -10.60 -5.21 10.72
CA ALA A 73 -12.04 -5.16 10.46
C ALA A 73 -12.41 -4.06 9.45
N VAL A 74 -11.89 -2.84 9.65
CA VAL A 74 -12.09 -1.71 8.72
C VAL A 74 -11.60 -2.08 7.32
N THR A 75 -10.39 -2.63 7.19
CA THR A 75 -9.83 -3.02 5.89
C THR A 75 -10.67 -4.08 5.20
N LEU A 76 -11.05 -5.15 5.89
CA LEU A 76 -11.83 -6.24 5.29
C LEU A 76 -13.22 -5.76 4.83
N ASP A 77 -13.89 -4.94 5.64
CA ASP A 77 -15.20 -4.37 5.29
C ASP A 77 -15.10 -3.44 4.07
N LEU A 78 -14.00 -2.69 3.92
CA LEU A 78 -13.77 -1.85 2.74
C LEU A 78 -13.42 -2.67 1.49
N THR A 79 -12.61 -3.73 1.61
CA THR A 79 -12.26 -4.58 0.46
C THR A 79 -13.43 -5.40 -0.08
N ARG A 80 -14.50 -5.58 0.70
CA ARG A 80 -15.74 -6.24 0.26
C ARG A 80 -16.65 -5.33 -0.56
N ARG A 81 -16.43 -4.01 -0.54
CA ARG A 81 -17.22 -3.06 -1.34
C ARG A 81 -16.76 -3.13 -2.80
N ALA A 82 -17.70 -2.99 -3.73
CA ALA A 82 -17.42 -3.13 -5.16
C ALA A 82 -16.40 -2.10 -5.68
N GLU A 83 -16.49 -0.85 -5.23
CA GLU A 83 -15.59 0.24 -5.65
C GLU A 83 -15.28 1.19 -4.48
N PRO A 84 -14.34 0.85 -3.60
CA PRO A 84 -13.92 1.74 -2.53
C PRO A 84 -13.06 2.89 -3.07
N ASP A 85 -13.25 4.10 -2.53
CA ASP A 85 -12.40 5.26 -2.82
C ASP A 85 -10.91 4.91 -2.53
N PRO A 86 -9.98 5.09 -3.48
CA PRO A 86 -8.56 4.80 -3.29
C PRO A 86 -7.94 5.46 -2.06
N ALA A 87 -8.36 6.68 -1.69
CA ALA A 87 -7.87 7.37 -0.50
C ALA A 87 -8.34 6.68 0.79
N VAL A 88 -9.57 6.16 0.79
CA VAL A 88 -10.13 5.38 1.91
C VAL A 88 -9.41 4.05 2.06
N VAL A 89 -9.06 3.40 0.94
CA VAL A 89 -8.24 2.19 0.94
C VAL A 89 -6.86 2.47 1.53
N ASP A 90 -6.23 3.58 1.15
CA ASP A 90 -4.93 4.00 1.69
C ASP A 90 -4.95 4.23 3.20
N LEU A 91 -5.99 4.91 3.68
CA LEU A 91 -6.22 5.12 5.11
C LEU A 91 -6.33 3.79 5.86
N ALA A 92 -7.18 2.89 5.40
CA ALA A 92 -7.41 1.61 6.07
C ALA A 92 -6.16 0.73 6.05
N LEU A 93 -5.55 0.52 4.88
CA LEU A 93 -4.37 -0.32 4.77
C LEU A 93 -3.15 0.25 5.50
N SER A 94 -3.05 1.57 5.64
CA SER A 94 -2.03 2.18 6.50
C SER A 94 -2.18 1.84 7.97
N THR A 95 -3.40 1.74 8.50
CA THR A 95 -3.59 1.31 9.90
C THR A 95 -3.15 -0.14 10.12
N VAL A 96 -3.44 -1.02 9.16
CA VAL A 96 -2.99 -2.42 9.17
C VAL A 96 -1.47 -2.51 9.01
N LEU A 97 -0.86 -1.70 8.13
CA LEU A 97 0.59 -1.61 7.98
C LEU A 97 1.28 -1.27 9.30
N VAL A 98 0.77 -0.26 10.02
CA VAL A 98 1.33 0.13 11.33
C VAL A 98 1.23 -1.02 12.34
N ALA A 99 0.10 -1.74 12.39
CA ALA A 99 -0.06 -2.90 13.27
C ALA A 99 0.91 -4.04 12.91
N ALA A 100 1.02 -4.35 11.62
CA ALA A 100 1.92 -5.38 11.10
C ALA A 100 3.40 -5.06 11.37
N TRP A 101 3.79 -3.79 11.23
CA TRP A 101 5.14 -3.32 11.54
C TRP A 101 5.46 -3.45 13.04
N ARG A 102 4.48 -3.18 13.93
CA ARG A 102 4.64 -3.33 15.38
C ARG A 102 4.78 -4.79 15.86
N GLY A 103 4.55 -5.77 15.00
CA GLY A 103 4.67 -7.18 15.36
C GLY A 103 3.41 -8.03 15.19
N ASP A 104 2.27 -7.42 14.88
CA ASP A 104 1.00 -8.16 14.84
C ASP A 104 0.96 -9.14 13.66
N ALA A 105 0.92 -10.44 13.98
CA ALA A 105 0.96 -11.51 12.99
C ALA A 105 -0.32 -11.57 12.13
N ALA A 106 -1.49 -11.29 12.71
CA ALA A 106 -2.75 -11.29 11.97
C ALA A 106 -2.78 -10.15 10.95
N ALA A 107 -2.34 -8.95 11.34
CA ALA A 107 -2.23 -7.79 10.47
C ALA A 107 -1.26 -8.05 9.31
N ARG A 108 -0.13 -8.72 9.55
CA ARG A 108 0.80 -9.15 8.48
C ARG A 108 0.13 -10.08 7.48
N THR A 109 -0.57 -11.10 7.97
CA THR A 109 -1.28 -12.06 7.12
C THR A 109 -2.37 -11.38 6.30
N VAL A 110 -3.18 -10.53 6.92
CA VAL A 110 -4.22 -9.76 6.23
C VAL A 110 -3.63 -8.82 5.20
N LEU A 111 -2.55 -8.11 5.53
CA LEU A 111 -1.87 -7.23 4.59
C LEU A 111 -1.34 -8.01 3.38
N ALA A 112 -0.69 -9.15 3.61
CA ALA A 112 -0.21 -10.02 2.53
C ALA A 112 -1.36 -10.56 1.67
N HIS A 113 -2.47 -10.97 2.29
CA HIS A 113 -3.65 -11.48 1.60
C HIS A 113 -4.32 -10.41 0.73
N VAL A 114 -4.59 -9.23 1.28
CA VAL A 114 -5.19 -8.11 0.55
C VAL A 114 -4.27 -7.70 -0.59
N LEU A 115 -2.96 -7.56 -0.32
CA LEU A 115 -1.99 -7.27 -1.36
C LEU A 115 -2.05 -8.31 -2.47
N ALA A 116 -2.07 -9.61 -2.16
CA ALA A 116 -2.13 -10.68 -3.15
C ALA A 116 -3.39 -10.64 -4.05
N GLY A 117 -4.52 -10.12 -3.53
CA GLY A 117 -5.77 -9.95 -4.29
C GLY A 117 -5.85 -8.68 -5.13
N LEU A 118 -4.97 -7.68 -4.91
CA LEU A 118 -5.02 -6.42 -5.66
C LEU A 118 -4.36 -6.55 -7.04
N PRO A 119 -4.90 -5.88 -8.07
CA PRO A 119 -4.29 -5.89 -9.39
C PRO A 119 -2.97 -5.09 -9.40
N PRO A 120 -1.99 -5.41 -10.28
CA PRO A 120 -0.62 -4.91 -10.20
C PRO A 120 -0.48 -3.38 -10.27
N ASP A 121 -1.40 -2.73 -10.99
CA ASP A 121 -1.57 -1.30 -11.18
C ASP A 121 -1.96 -0.55 -9.89
N VAL A 122 -2.65 -1.20 -8.96
CA VAL A 122 -2.96 -0.64 -7.63
C VAL A 122 -1.78 -0.82 -6.66
N ARG A 123 -0.93 -1.83 -6.88
CA ARG A 123 0.29 -2.06 -6.07
C ARG A 123 1.44 -1.16 -6.50
N GLY A 124 1.62 -0.90 -7.78
CA GLY A 124 2.62 0.04 -8.27
C GLY A 124 2.05 1.44 -8.17
N GLY A 125 2.44 2.23 -7.16
CA GLY A 125 2.07 3.64 -6.97
C GLY A 125 2.52 4.58 -8.11
N ARG A 126 2.15 4.26 -9.35
CA ARG A 126 2.31 5.11 -10.51
C ARG A 126 1.10 6.06 -10.44
N PRO A 127 1.29 7.38 -10.29
CA PRO A 127 0.20 8.29 -10.53
C PRO A 127 -0.31 7.96 -11.93
N GLY A 128 -1.59 7.61 -12.03
CA GLY A 128 -2.22 7.33 -13.31
C GLY A 128 -1.84 8.47 -14.23
N ARG A 129 -1.08 8.16 -15.30
CA ARG A 129 -0.97 9.10 -16.41
C ARG A 129 -2.41 9.44 -16.76
N PRO A 130 -2.83 10.72 -16.80
CA PRO A 130 -4.13 11.04 -17.33
C PRO A 130 -4.16 10.38 -18.69
N GLY A 131 -5.08 9.42 -18.86
CA GLY A 131 -5.23 8.68 -20.08
C GLY A 131 -5.22 9.71 -21.19
N ARG A 132 -4.30 9.58 -22.15
CA ARG A 132 -4.38 10.30 -23.40
C ARG A 132 -5.82 10.12 -23.86
N ARG A 133 -6.65 11.16 -23.71
CA ARG A 133 -7.89 11.28 -24.45
C ARG A 133 -7.43 11.02 -25.88
N ARG A 134 -7.86 9.89 -26.45
CA ARG A 134 -7.75 9.68 -27.88
C ARG A 134 -8.34 10.93 -28.48
N ALA A 135 -7.49 11.79 -29.04
CA ALA A 135 -7.94 12.88 -29.87
C ALA A 135 -8.79 12.21 -30.94
N GLY A 136 -10.11 12.37 -30.83
CA GLY A 136 -11.05 11.88 -31.81
C GLY A 136 -10.58 12.42 -33.14
N ARG A 137 -10.26 11.51 -34.06
CA ARG A 137 -9.96 11.85 -35.46
C ARG A 137 -11.12 12.71 -35.96
N ARG A 138 -10.86 14.00 -36.14
CA ARG A 138 -11.75 14.92 -36.83
C ARG A 138 -11.84 14.42 -38.28
N PRO A 139 -13.03 14.04 -38.79
CA PRO A 139 -13.13 13.69 -40.21
C PRO A 139 -12.90 14.95 -41.06
N PRO A 140 -12.24 14.85 -42.23
CA PRO A 140 -12.01 16.00 -43.08
C PRO A 140 -13.33 16.51 -43.68
N PRO A 141 -13.44 17.81 -43.97
CA PRO A 141 -14.62 18.37 -44.62
C PRO A 141 -14.75 17.79 -46.03
N ARG A 142 -15.93 17.24 -46.34
CA ARG A 142 -16.33 16.91 -47.70
C ARG A 142 -16.60 18.24 -48.43
N ARG A 143 -15.86 18.49 -49.50
CA ARG A 143 -16.25 19.41 -50.57
C ARG A 143 -16.69 18.57 -51.76
#